data_AF-A0A7V9B7M6-F1
#
_entry.id   AF-A0A7V9B7M6-F1
#
_cell.length_a   1.000
_cell.length_b   1.000
_cell.length_c   1.000
_cell.angle_alpha   90.00
_cell.angle_beta   90.00
_cell.angle_gamma   90.00
#
_symmetry.space_group_name_H-M   'P 1'
#
loop_
_entity.id
_entity.type
_entity.pdbx_description
1 polymer ?
#
loop_
_entity_poly.entity_id
_entity_poly.type
_entity_poly.pdbx_seq_one_letter_code
_entity_poly.pdbx_strand_id
1 'polypeptide(L)'
;VRLPGRIAERVARWRWRAGMSPTPPGLLPWTIDPWVVASDRLRGAGWAPTHSNAEAFVAAHPPAPWATVSPKRRQEISLGLSVVVIGAAALGAYAGIRRFVNARRG
;
A
#
# COMPACT_ATOMS: atom_id res chain seq x y z
N VAL A 1 -3.73 9.04 -7.01
CA VAL A 1 -4.83 8.59 -7.91
C VAL A 1 -6.04 8.29 -7.05
N ARG A 2 -7.21 8.90 -7.29
CA ARG A 2 -8.45 8.53 -6.60
C ARG A 2 -8.97 7.23 -7.23
N LEU A 3 -9.09 6.18 -6.43
CA LEU A 3 -9.61 4.89 -6.87
C LEU A 3 -11.11 4.80 -6.54
N PRO A 4 -11.90 4.05 -7.33
CA PRO A 4 -13.24 3.66 -6.92
C PRO A 4 -13.23 3.02 -5.51
N GLY A 5 -14.19 3.37 -4.65
CA GLY A 5 -14.18 2.99 -3.23
C GLY A 5 -13.98 1.48 -2.98
N ARG A 6 -14.62 0.63 -3.78
CA ARG A 6 -14.47 -0.84 -3.70
C ARG A 6 -13.04 -1.33 -3.96
N ILE A 7 -12.32 -0.67 -4.88
CA ILE A 7 -10.93 -0.99 -5.21
C ILE A 7 -10.02 -0.50 -4.08
N ALA A 8 -10.24 0.73 -3.61
CA ALA A 8 -9.48 1.31 -2.51
C ALA A 8 -9.55 0.43 -1.25
N GLU A 9 -10.74 -0.02 -0.86
CA GLU A 9 -10.90 -0.93 0.28
C GLU A 9 -10.21 -2.27 0.08
N ARG A 10 -10.28 -2.86 -1.13
CA ARG A 10 -9.65 -4.15 -1.40
C ARG A 10 -8.13 -4.04 -1.32
N VAL A 11 -7.56 -2.98 -1.87
CA VAL A 11 -6.13 -2.67 -1.77
C VAL A 11 -5.73 -2.42 -0.31
N ALA A 12 -6.52 -1.66 0.46
CA ALA A 12 -6.24 -1.41 1.86
C ALA A 12 -6.31 -2.69 2.72
N ARG A 13 -7.32 -3.55 2.49
CA ARG A 13 -7.42 -4.87 3.13
C ARG A 13 -6.18 -5.72 2.86
N TRP A 14 -5.74 -5.74 1.60
CA TRP A 14 -4.54 -6.50 1.23
C TRP A 14 -3.28 -5.92 1.87
N ARG A 15 -3.07 -4.60 1.81
CA ARG A 15 -1.91 -3.93 2.43
C ARG A 15 -1.87 -4.15 3.94
N TRP A 16 -3.02 -4.09 4.61
CA TRP A 16 -3.10 -4.34 6.05
C TRP A 16 -2.74 -5.80 6.38
N ARG A 17 -3.31 -6.78 5.66
CA ARG A 17 -2.97 -8.20 5.84
C ARG A 17 -1.49 -8.50 5.56
N ALA A 18 -0.88 -7.77 4.63
CA ALA A 18 0.54 -7.90 4.29
C ALA A 18 1.47 -7.14 5.26
N GLY A 19 0.96 -6.53 6.33
CA GLY A 19 1.77 -5.72 7.26
C GLY A 19 2.32 -4.43 6.65
N MET A 20 1.80 -4.01 5.49
CA MET A 20 2.24 -2.82 4.76
C MET A 20 1.48 -1.54 5.18
N SER A 21 0.43 -1.66 5.97
CA SER A 21 -0.35 -0.55 6.51
C SER A 21 -0.56 -0.77 8.01
N PRO A 22 -0.20 0.21 8.86
CA PRO A 22 -0.53 0.14 10.28
C PRO A 22 -2.04 0.31 10.52
N THR A 23 -2.72 1.00 9.60
CA THR A 23 -4.14 1.33 9.72
C THR A 23 -5.01 0.20 9.16
N PRO A 24 -5.97 -0.33 9.95
CA PRO A 24 -6.94 -1.30 9.46
C PRO A 24 -7.90 -0.67 8.42
N PRO A 25 -8.36 -1.45 7.44
CA PRO A 25 -9.16 -0.97 6.32
C PRO A 25 -10.53 -0.43 6.75
N GLY A 26 -11.07 -0.85 7.90
CA GLY A 26 -12.32 -0.33 8.45
C GLY A 26 -12.27 1.13 8.85
N LEU A 27 -11.07 1.71 8.98
CA LEU A 27 -10.88 3.14 9.29
C LEU A 27 -10.84 4.04 8.06
N LEU A 28 -10.86 3.46 6.84
CA LEU A 28 -10.80 4.23 5.60
C LEU A 28 -11.84 5.35 5.48
N PRO A 29 -13.14 5.12 5.81
CA PRO A 29 -14.15 6.18 5.68
C PRO A 29 -13.79 7.43 6.51
N TRP A 30 -13.31 7.22 7.73
CA TRP A 30 -12.90 8.30 8.66
C TRP A 30 -11.64 9.04 8.22
N THR A 31 -10.88 8.48 7.28
CA THR A 31 -9.68 9.11 6.73
C THR A 31 -10.00 9.98 5.51
N ILE A 32 -11.12 9.68 4.83
CA ILE A 32 -11.59 10.41 3.64
C ILE A 32 -12.51 11.56 4.06
N ASP A 33 -13.38 11.28 5.04
CA ASP A 33 -14.35 12.22 5.60
C ASP A 33 -14.01 12.46 7.09
N PRO A 34 -12.97 13.25 7.40
CA PRO A 34 -12.54 13.47 8.77
C PRO A 34 -13.55 14.36 9.52
N TRP A 35 -13.74 14.06 10.80
CA TRP A 35 -14.45 14.94 11.74
C TRP A 35 -13.43 15.73 12.57
N VAL A 36 -13.73 16.99 12.85
CA VAL A 36 -12.86 17.87 13.62
C VAL A 36 -13.44 18.07 15.02
N VAL A 37 -12.61 17.94 16.04
CA VAL A 37 -13.00 18.16 17.45
C VAL A 37 -12.62 19.57 17.88
N ALA A 38 -13.58 20.26 18.50
CA ALA A 38 -13.39 21.58 19.10
C ALA A 38 -12.41 21.49 20.30
N SER A 39 -11.14 21.83 20.06
CA SER A 39 -10.09 21.70 21.07
C SER A 39 -10.23 22.69 22.23
N ASP A 40 -10.87 23.83 21.99
CA ASP A 40 -11.27 24.80 23.01
C ASP A 40 -12.26 24.20 24.02
N ARG A 41 -13.25 23.43 23.56
CA ARG A 41 -14.21 22.74 24.44
C ARG A 41 -13.55 21.66 25.27
N LEU A 42 -12.60 20.91 24.70
CA LEU A 42 -11.81 19.94 25.45
C LEU A 42 -11.01 20.62 26.57
N ARG A 43 -10.36 21.75 26.28
CA ARG A 43 -9.65 22.55 27.28
C ARG A 43 -10.58 23.13 28.34
N GLY A 44 -11.76 23.60 27.94
CA GLY A 44 -12.80 24.05 28.86
C GLY A 44 -13.32 22.96 29.80
N ALA A 45 -13.25 21.69 29.38
CA ALA A 45 -13.56 20.52 30.20
C ALA A 45 -12.38 20.03 31.08
N GLY A 46 -11.25 20.76 31.10
CA GLY A 46 -10.08 20.45 31.91
C GLY A 46 -9.05 19.54 31.25
N TRP A 47 -9.22 19.17 29.97
CA TRP A 47 -8.20 18.43 29.24
C TRP A 47 -7.05 19.34 28.79
N ALA A 48 -5.81 18.93 29.02
CA ALA A 48 -4.62 19.64 28.57
C ALA A 48 -3.73 18.74 27.67
N PRO A 49 -3.20 19.25 26.54
CA PRO A 49 -2.32 18.47 25.69
C PRO A 49 -0.97 18.23 26.39
N THR A 50 -0.49 16.99 26.35
CA THR A 50 0.83 16.61 26.87
C THR A 50 1.90 16.54 25.79
N HIS A 51 1.50 16.48 24.52
CA HIS A 51 2.36 16.42 23.36
C HIS A 51 1.90 17.43 22.32
N SER A 52 2.84 18.02 21.61
CA SER A 52 2.54 18.70 20.34
C SER A 52 2.07 17.69 19.28
N ASN A 53 1.43 18.18 18.23
CA ASN A 53 1.00 17.31 17.11
C ASN A 53 2.18 16.55 16.49
N ALA A 54 3.35 17.17 16.39
CA ALA A 54 4.54 16.54 15.83
C ALA A 54 5.06 15.40 16.73
N GLU A 55 5.14 15.63 18.04
CA GLU A 55 5.56 14.60 18.99
C GLU A 55 4.55 13.46 19.05
N ALA A 56 3.24 13.77 19.05
CA ALA A 56 2.19 12.76 19.00
C ALA A 56 2.25 11.92 17.72
N PHE A 57 2.57 12.54 16.57
CA PHE A 57 2.76 11.80 15.32
C PHE A 57 3.92 10.81 15.42
N VAL A 58 5.08 11.26 15.89
CA VAL A 58 6.28 10.42 16.04
C VAL A 58 6.04 9.28 17.04
N ALA A 59 5.40 9.57 18.18
CA ALA A 59 5.08 8.57 19.19
C ALA A 59 4.08 7.51 18.70
N ALA A 60 3.12 7.90 17.85
CA ALA A 60 2.07 7.00 17.37
C ALA A 60 2.44 6.24 16.07
N HIS A 61 3.43 6.70 15.30
CA HIS A 61 3.76 6.13 13.98
C HIS A 61 5.18 5.53 13.94
N PRO A 62 5.38 4.30 14.45
CA PRO A 62 6.60 3.58 14.17
C PRO A 62 6.73 3.35 12.66
N PRO A 63 7.94 3.51 12.07
CA PRO A 63 8.14 3.30 10.65
C PRO A 63 7.83 1.84 10.30
N ALA A 64 6.97 1.65 9.30
CA ALA A 64 6.72 0.31 8.79
C ALA A 64 8.03 -0.32 8.27
N PRO A 65 8.22 -1.65 8.34
CA PRO A 65 9.48 -2.29 7.94
C PRO A 65 9.91 -2.00 6.50
N TRP A 66 8.97 -1.66 5.62
CA TRP A 66 9.22 -1.29 4.22
C TRP A 66 9.50 0.21 4.02
N ALA A 67 9.23 1.05 5.02
CA ALA A 67 9.43 2.50 4.97
C ALA A 67 10.93 2.87 4.91
N THR A 68 11.80 2.02 5.46
CA THR A 68 13.26 2.18 5.46
C THR A 68 13.93 1.68 4.18
N VAL A 69 13.19 1.08 3.24
CA VAL A 69 13.75 0.62 1.97
C VAL A 69 14.20 1.83 1.16
N SER A 70 15.51 1.92 0.91
CA SER A 70 16.11 3.04 0.18
C SER A 70 15.52 3.20 -1.24
N PRO A 71 15.48 4.42 -1.79
CA PRO A 71 15.00 4.65 -3.15
C PRO A 71 15.71 3.76 -4.20
N LYS A 72 17.04 3.61 -4.07
CA LYS A 72 17.84 2.72 -4.92
C LYS A 72 17.35 1.28 -4.83
N ARG A 73 17.11 0.76 -3.62
CA ARG A 73 16.65 -0.61 -3.43
C ARG A 73 15.26 -0.84 -4.04
N ARG A 74 14.37 0.15 -3.95
CA ARG A 74 13.04 0.08 -4.62
C ARG A 74 13.18 0.02 -6.15
N GLN A 75 14.11 0.78 -6.71
CA GLN A 75 14.39 0.75 -8.14
C GLN A 75 14.95 -0.60 -8.61
N GLU A 76 15.92 -1.15 -7.87
CA GLU A 76 16.47 -2.49 -8.14
C GLU A 76 15.38 -3.57 -8.12
N ILE A 77 14.49 -3.52 -7.13
CA ILE A 77 13.33 -4.42 -7.04
C ILE A 77 12.42 -4.26 -8.27
N SER A 78 12.11 -3.02 -8.66
CA SER A 78 11.27 -2.74 -9.82
C SER A 78 11.88 -3.25 -11.12
N LEU A 79 13.19 -3.06 -11.31
CA LEU A 79 13.91 -3.54 -12.48
C LEU A 79 13.94 -5.07 -12.52
N GLY A 80 14.25 -5.72 -11.40
CA GLY A 80 14.23 -7.17 -11.27
C GLY A 80 12.86 -7.76 -11.60
N LEU A 81 11.78 -7.21 -11.02
CA LEU A 81 10.40 -7.59 -11.34
C LEU A 81 10.09 -7.45 -12.83
N SER A 82 10.56 -6.37 -13.47
CA SER A 82 10.33 -6.13 -14.89
C SER A 82 10.97 -7.21 -15.75
N VAL A 83 12.21 -7.61 -15.44
CA VAL A 83 12.91 -8.70 -16.14
C VAL A 83 12.16 -10.02 -15.99
N VAL A 84 11.69 -10.36 -14.78
CA VAL A 84 10.93 -11.61 -14.54
C VAL A 84 9.63 -11.62 -15.35
N VAL A 85 8.87 -10.52 -15.35
CA VAL A 85 7.60 -10.42 -16.07
C VAL A 85 7.82 -10.55 -17.58
N ILE A 86 8.80 -9.84 -18.14
CA ILE A 86 9.12 -9.91 -19.58
C ILE A 86 9.59 -11.32 -19.95
N GLY A 87 10.47 -11.91 -19.15
CA GLY A 87 10.96 -13.27 -19.38
C GLY A 87 9.84 -14.31 -19.37
N ALA A 88 8.93 -14.23 -18.39
CA ALA A 88 7.78 -15.13 -18.30
C ALA A 88 6.84 -14.98 -19.52
N ALA A 89 6.58 -13.75 -19.97
CA ALA A 89 5.77 -13.49 -21.15
C ALA A 89 6.40 -14.08 -22.43
N ALA A 90 7.72 -13.91 -22.60
CA ALA A 90 8.45 -14.46 -23.75
C ALA A 90 8.44 -15.99 -23.75
N LEU A 91 8.67 -16.62 -22.60
CA LEU A 91 8.59 -18.08 -22.45
C LEU A 91 7.18 -18.60 -22.73
N GLY A 92 6.15 -17.93 -22.23
CA GLY A 92 4.75 -18.27 -22.50
C GLY A 92 4.41 -18.18 -23.99
N ALA A 93 4.85 -17.12 -24.66
CA ALA A 93 4.67 -16.95 -26.11
C ALA A 93 5.40 -18.06 -26.90
N TYR A 94 6.66 -18.34 -26.56
CA TYR A 94 7.43 -19.42 -27.19
C TYR A 94 6.76 -20.78 -27.02
N ALA A 95 6.32 -21.13 -25.81
CA ALA A 95 5.62 -22.37 -25.53
C ALA A 95 4.29 -22.48 -26.30
N GLY A 96 3.54 -21.37 -26.39
CA GLY A 96 2.29 -21.29 -27.16
C GLY A 96 2.51 -21.52 -28.65
N ILE A 97 3.50 -20.84 -29.24
CA ILE A 97 3.87 -21.00 -30.66
C ILE A 97 4.32 -22.43 -30.93
N ARG A 98 5.20 -22.99 -30.08
CA ARG A 98 5.69 -24.37 -30.23
C ARG A 98 4.55 -25.39 -30.18
N ARG A 99 3.61 -25.22 -29.25
CA ARG A 99 2.41 -26.08 -29.15
C ARG A 99 1.57 -26.01 -30.42
N PHE A 100 1.35 -24.82 -30.94
CA PHE A 100 0.55 -24.60 -32.15
C PHE A 100 1.18 -25.21 -33.40
N VAL A 101 2.51 -25.05 -33.57
CA VAL A 101 3.25 -25.65 -34.70
C VAL A 101 3.22 -27.17 -34.64
N ASN A 102 3.43 -27.76 -33.45
CA ASN A 102 3.37 -29.21 -33.28
C ASN A 102 1.98 -29.79 -33.56
N ALA A 103 0.91 -29.07 -33.19
CA ALA A 103 -0.47 -29.48 -33.44
C ALA A 103 -0.87 -29.44 -34.93
N ARG A 104 -0.11 -28.75 -35.79
CA ARG A 104 -0.36 -28.68 -37.24
C ARG A 104 0.45 -29.69 -38.07
N ARG A 105 1.38 -30.41 -37.44
CA ARG A 105 2.27 -31.38 -38.10
C ARG A 105 1.85 -32.84 -37.91
N GLY A 106 0.80 -33.10 -37.14
CA GLY A 106 0.12 -34.40 -37.04
C GLY A 106 -1.27 -34.29 -37.64
#